data_AF-A0A0P4V767-F1
#
_entry.id   AF-A0A0P4V767-F1
#
_cell.length_a   1.000
_cell.length_b   1.000
_cell.length_c   1.000
_cell.angle_alpha   90.00
_cell.angle_beta   90.00
_cell.angle_gamma   90.00
#
_symmetry.space_group_name_H-M   'P 1'
#
loop_
_entity.id
_entity.type
_entity.pdbx_description
1 polymer ?
#
loop_
_entity_poly.entity_id
_entity_poly.type
_entity_poly.pdbx_seq_one_letter_code
_entity_poly.pdbx_strand_id
1 'polypeptide(L)' 'MREDAGLSQEQLAVKIGISSSTVRKWEKDLVTPSLSIHQWEAFAAAVKVPFSDLPTTIPRIA' A
#
# COMPACT_ATOMS: atom_id res chain seq x y z
N MET A 1 6.87 5.36 1.56
CA MET A 1 5.53 5.63 1.01
C MET A 1 4.48 5.84 2.10
N ARG A 2 4.16 4.84 2.94
CA ARG A 2 3.31 4.99 4.13
C ARG A 2 3.90 5.95 5.17
N GLU A 3 5.20 5.79 5.42
CA GLU A 3 5.95 6.53 6.44
C GLU A 3 6.12 8.00 6.04
N ASP A 4 6.36 8.28 4.75
CA ASP A 4 6.39 9.64 4.20
C ASP A 4 5.03 10.36 4.33
N ALA A 5 3.93 9.59 4.27
CA ALA A 5 2.58 10.09 4.53
C ALA A 5 2.25 10.18 6.04
N GLY A 6 3.16 9.78 6.93
CA GLY A 6 2.98 9.80 8.38
C GLY A 6 1.95 8.78 8.89
N LEU A 7 1.74 7.67 8.17
CA LEU A 7 0.70 6.69 8.49
C LEU A 7 1.26 5.44 9.19
N SER A 8 0.53 4.88 10.15
CA SER A 8 0.75 3.51 10.65
C SER A 8 0.19 2.46 9.66
N GLN A 9 0.59 1.20 9.81
CA GLN A 9 0.05 0.10 8.99
C GLN A 9 -1.48 -0.01 9.16
N GLU A 10 -1.99 0.14 10.38
CA GLU A 10 -3.43 0.16 10.67
C GLU A 10 -4.13 1.34 9.99
N GLN A 11 -3.56 2.54 10.08
CA GLN A 11 -4.17 3.73 9.47
C GLN A 11 -4.26 3.61 7.95
N LEU A 12 -3.21 3.07 7.31
CA LEU A 12 -3.24 2.79 5.89
C LEU A 12 -4.30 1.73 5.54
N ALA A 13 -4.35 0.64 6.32
CA ALA A 13 -5.29 -0.44 6.11
C ALA A 13 -6.76 0.04 6.21
N VAL A 14 -7.07 0.86 7.21
CA VAL A 14 -8.39 1.48 7.38
C VAL A 14 -8.76 2.37 6.21
N LYS A 15 -7.82 3.19 5.70
CA LYS A 15 -8.07 4.05 4.54
C LYS A 15 -8.39 3.26 3.26
N ILE A 16 -7.73 2.12 3.05
CA ILE A 16 -7.92 1.27 1.88
C ILE A 16 -9.12 0.33 2.05
N GLY A 17 -9.53 0.04 3.28
CA GLY A 17 -10.58 -0.94 3.59
C GLY A 17 -10.07 -2.38 3.55
N ILE A 18 -8.86 -2.64 4.06
CA ILE A 18 -8.25 -3.97 4.18
C ILE A 18 -7.75 -4.22 5.59
N SER A 19 -7.26 -5.44 5.88
CA SER A 19 -6.64 -5.75 7.17
C SER A 19 -5.21 -5.19 7.27
N SER A 20 -4.80 -4.77 8.48
CA SER A 20 -3.40 -4.39 8.76
C SER A 20 -2.42 -5.55 8.53
N SER A 21 -2.88 -6.78 8.77
CA SER A 21 -2.13 -8.01 8.43
C SER A 21 -1.84 -8.12 6.93
N THR A 22 -2.75 -7.67 6.06
CA THR A 22 -2.53 -7.62 4.61
C THR A 22 -1.44 -6.61 4.26
N VAL A 23 -1.51 -5.40 4.84
CA VAL A 23 -0.47 -4.36 4.66
C VAL A 23 0.89 -4.87 5.10
N ARG A 24 0.97 -5.51 6.27
CA ARG A 24 2.22 -6.11 6.78
C ARG A 24 2.78 -7.19 5.86
N LYS A 25 1.93 -7.97 5.19
CA LYS A 25 2.38 -8.99 4.22
C LYS A 25 2.94 -8.35 2.95
N TRP A 26 2.34 -7.26 2.48
CA TRP A 26 2.85 -6.50 1.34
C TRP A 26 4.21 -5.88 1.64
N GLU A 27 4.36 -5.25 2.81
CA GLU A 27 5.64 -4.64 3.23
C GLU A 27 6.75 -5.67 3.48
N LYS A 28 6.42 -6.97 3.52
CA LYS A 28 7.36 -8.08 3.70
C LYS A 28 7.51 -8.95 2.45
N ASP A 29 6.95 -8.52 1.31
CA ASP A 29 6.96 -9.28 0.05
C ASP A 29 6.37 -10.70 0.15
N LEU A 30 5.54 -10.95 1.15
CA LEU A 30 4.95 -12.28 1.38
C LEU A 30 3.78 -12.56 0.44
N VAL A 31 3.13 -11.50 -0.08
CA VAL A 31 1.94 -11.58 -0.93
C VAL A 31 1.95 -10.42 -1.93
N THR A 32 1.69 -10.73 -3.20
CA THR A 32 1.45 -9.71 -4.23
C THR A 32 0.14 -8.97 -3.95
N PRO A 33 0.12 -7.62 -3.90
CA PRO A 33 -1.10 -6.86 -3.68
C PRO A 33 -2.15 -7.14 -4.76
N SER A 34 -3.33 -7.59 -4.35
CA SER A 34 -4.51 -7.69 -5.21
C SER A 34 -5.55 -6.68 -4.73
N LEU A 35 -5.42 -5.43 -5.16
CA LEU A 35 -6.40 -4.38 -4.87
C LEU A 35 -7.40 -4.24 -6.01
N SER A 36 -8.66 -3.99 -5.66
CA SER A 36 -9.64 -3.50 -6.64
C SER A 36 -9.30 -2.07 -7.08
N ILE A 37 -9.90 -1.59 -8.17
CA ILE A 37 -9.68 -0.23 -8.67
C ILE A 37 -9.99 0.82 -7.57
N HIS A 38 -11.11 0.67 -6.86
CA HIS A 38 -11.47 1.55 -5.75
C HIS A 38 -10.43 1.54 -4.62
N GLN A 39 -9.88 0.37 -4.28
CA GLN A 39 -8.86 0.27 -3.25
C GLN A 39 -7.52 0.88 -3.70
N TRP A 40 -7.21 0.78 -5.00
CA TRP A 40 -6.07 1.45 -5.61
C TRP A 40 -6.20 2.98 -5.55
N GLU A 41 -7.39 3.53 -5.83
CA GLU A 41 -7.67 4.96 -5.67
C GLU A 41 -7.51 5.41 -4.21
N ALA A 42 -8.07 4.64 -3.28
CA ALA A 42 -7.95 4.91 -1.84
C ALA A 42 -6.49 4.85 -1.36
N PHE A 43 -5.70 3.89 -1.87
CA PHE A 43 -4.27 3.79 -1.59
C PHE A 43 -3.52 5.03 -2.09
N ALA A 44 -3.69 5.40 -3.37
CA ALA A 44 -3.02 6.56 -3.97
C ALA A 44 -3.34 7.86 -3.21
N ALA A 45 -4.62 8.06 -2.87
CA ALA A 45 -5.06 9.19 -2.06
C ALA A 45 -4.44 9.18 -0.64
N ALA A 46 -4.32 8.01 -0.02
CA ALA A 46 -3.77 7.86 1.33
C ALA A 46 -2.28 8.22 1.40
N VAL A 47 -1.49 7.79 0.41
CA VAL A 47 -0.03 8.02 0.42
C VAL A 47 0.36 9.39 -0.14
N LYS A 48 -0.58 10.15 -0.73
CA LYS A 48 -0.32 11.45 -1.37
C LYS A 48 0.77 11.40 -2.45
N VAL A 49 0.99 10.22 -3.02
CA VAL A 49 1.97 9.98 -4.08
C VAL A 49 1.18 9.81 -5.39
N PRO A 50 1.49 10.59 -6.44
CA PRO A 50 0.87 10.38 -7.74
C PRO A 50 1.21 8.97 -8.25
N PHE A 51 0.27 8.33 -8.95
CA PHE A 51 0.43 6.97 -9.47
C PHE A 51 1.73 6.76 -10.27
N SER A 52 2.27 7.83 -10.87
CA SER A 52 3.54 7.87 -11.59
C SER A 52 4.77 7.53 -10.75
N ASP A 53 4.72 7.77 -9.44
CA ASP A 53 5.85 7.61 -8.52
C ASP A 53 5.74 6.30 -7.72
N LEU A 54 4.66 5.55 -7.92
CA LEU A 54 4.52 4.21 -7.35
C LEU A 54 5.42 3.26 -8.16
N PRO A 55 6.26 2.45 -7.51
CA PRO A 55 7.03 1.45 -8.22
C PRO A 55 6.06 0.49 -8.89
N THR A 56 6.09 0.44 -10.22
CA THR A 56 5.32 -0.52 -11.05
C THR A 56 5.80 -1.96 -10.88
N THR A 57 6.81 -2.17 -10.03
CA THR A 57 7.33 -3.48 -9.66
C THR A 57 7.87 -3.39 -8.23
N ILE A 58 7.39 -4.23 -7.33
CA ILE A 58 7.98 -4.36 -5.99
C ILE A 58 9.32 -5.11 -6.18
N PRO A 59 10.47 -4.52 -5.81
CA PRO A 59 11.76 -5.14 -6.05
C PRO A 59 11.86 -6.44 -5.25
N ARG A 60 11.98 -7.56 -5.98
CA ARG A 60 12.17 -8.88 -5.41
C ARG A 60 13.58 -8.93 -4.79
N ILE A 61 13.70 -8.70 -3.49
CA ILE A 61 14.97 -8.91 -2.79
C ILE A 61 15.15 -10.43 -2.67
N ALA A 62 16.19 -10.94 -3.31
CA ALA A 62 16.58 -12.35 -3.31
C ALA A 62 17.14 -12.79 -1.96
#